data_AF-G0P1H8-F1
#
_entry.id   AF-G0P1H8-F1
#
_cell.length_a   1.000
_cell.length_b   1.000
_cell.length_c   1.000
_cell.angle_alpha   90.00
_cell.angle_beta   90.00
_cell.angle_gamma   90.00
#
_symmetry.space_group_name_H-M   'P 1'
#
loop_
_entity.id
_entity.type
_entity.pdbx_description
1 polymer ?
#
loop_
_entity_poly.entity_id
_entity_poly.type
_entity_poly.pdbx_seq_one_letter_code
_entity_poly.pdbx_strand_id
1 'polypeptide(L)'
;MPSEKVRKSRTEFEKREKIAARQRRDSKLPVPTGSPPRTTVIDVPELKSKIFAQRMEKLQQKLVAEQIEKAKMKSTIEAQEKIIGRLNEQLEDITSCSVCLQRYHATDRIPKMLSRCGHTICIECINRLHALLGYQGVKCPTCATITHTAIPDLLPKNYSVLPIDPI
;
A
#
# COMPACT_ATOMS: atom_id res chain seq x y z
N MET A 1 -68.05 -29.35 -29.95
CA MET A 1 -68.45 -27.93 -29.82
C MET A 1 -67.20 -27.05 -29.85
N PRO A 2 -66.72 -26.56 -31.02
CA PRO A 2 -65.56 -25.68 -31.07
C PRO A 2 -65.93 -24.29 -30.55
N SER A 3 -65.14 -23.85 -29.58
CA SER A 3 -65.35 -22.67 -28.75
C SER A 3 -65.45 -21.33 -29.50
N GLU A 4 -66.23 -20.44 -28.90
CA GLU A 4 -66.51 -19.04 -29.25
C GLU A 4 -65.26 -18.15 -29.48
N LYS A 5 -64.07 -18.63 -29.12
CA LYS A 5 -62.78 -17.96 -29.35
C LYS A 5 -62.34 -17.96 -30.82
N VAL A 6 -62.80 -18.91 -31.65
CA VAL A 6 -62.41 -18.99 -33.07
C VAL A 6 -63.21 -18.01 -33.95
N ARG A 7 -64.42 -17.62 -33.54
CA ARG A 7 -65.24 -16.65 -34.29
C ARG A 7 -64.77 -15.20 -34.12
N LYS A 8 -64.20 -14.83 -32.96
CA LYS A 8 -63.69 -13.46 -32.70
C LYS A 8 -62.40 -13.13 -33.47
N SER A 9 -61.59 -14.11 -33.84
CA SER A 9 -60.32 -13.88 -34.55
C SER A 9 -60.49 -13.60 -36.05
N ARG A 10 -61.53 -14.16 -36.67
CA ARG A 10 -61.79 -14.00 -38.11
C ARG A 10 -62.37 -12.62 -38.46
N THR A 11 -63.21 -12.05 -37.59
CA THR A 11 -63.83 -10.73 -37.78
C THR A 11 -62.85 -9.58 -37.57
N GLU A 12 -61.84 -9.74 -36.71
CA GLU A 12 -60.77 -8.75 -36.51
C GLU A 12 -59.75 -8.73 -37.67
N PHE A 13 -59.48 -9.88 -38.28
CA PHE A 13 -58.60 -9.96 -39.45
C PHE A 13 -59.23 -9.27 -40.67
N GLU A 14 -60.52 -9.52 -40.93
CA GLU A 14 -61.26 -8.88 -42.03
C GLU A 14 -61.44 -7.35 -41.83
N LYS A 15 -61.54 -6.89 -40.57
CA LYS A 15 -61.55 -5.44 -40.25
C LYS A 15 -60.17 -4.80 -40.50
N ARG A 16 -59.08 -5.45 -40.12
CA ARG A 16 -57.70 -4.96 -40.35
C ARG A 16 -57.34 -4.89 -41.82
N GLU A 17 -57.80 -5.86 -42.61
CA GLU A 17 -57.54 -5.89 -44.06
C GLU A 17 -58.28 -4.75 -44.81
N LYS A 18 -59.52 -4.43 -44.40
CA LYS A 18 -60.28 -3.30 -44.94
C LYS A 18 -59.69 -1.94 -44.55
N ILE A 19 -59.11 -1.79 -43.36
CA ILE A 19 -58.40 -0.58 -42.93
C ILE A 19 -57.10 -0.40 -43.76
N ALA A 20 -56.34 -1.48 -43.96
CA ALA A 20 -55.13 -1.47 -44.78
C ALA A 20 -55.41 -1.19 -46.28
N ALA A 21 -56.55 -1.65 -46.81
CA ALA A 21 -56.96 -1.40 -48.20
C ALA A 21 -57.46 0.04 -48.44
N ARG A 22 -57.94 0.73 -47.41
CA ARG A 22 -58.34 2.15 -47.51
C ARG A 22 -57.13 3.08 -47.43
N GLN A 23 -56.15 2.77 -46.58
CA GLN A 23 -54.89 3.52 -46.46
C GLN A 23 -54.03 3.47 -47.73
N ARG A 24 -54.17 2.43 -48.57
CA ARG A 24 -53.44 2.32 -49.85
C ARG A 24 -54.01 3.16 -50.99
N ARG A 25 -55.27 3.64 -50.90
CA ARG A 25 -55.90 4.44 -51.97
C ARG A 25 -55.63 5.94 -51.84
N ASP A 26 -55.39 6.44 -50.62
CA ASP A 26 -55.20 7.88 -50.38
C ASP A 26 -53.73 8.32 -50.29
N SER A 27 -52.78 7.40 -50.47
CA SER A 27 -51.35 7.71 -50.52
C SER A 27 -50.75 7.37 -51.89
N LYS A 28 -51.22 8.00 -52.96
CA LYS A 28 -50.30 8.39 -54.04
C LYS A 28 -49.34 9.42 -53.45
N LEU A 29 -48.36 8.95 -52.69
CA LEU A 29 -47.18 9.76 -52.40
C LEU A 29 -46.56 10.11 -53.77
N PRO A 30 -46.22 11.38 -54.01
CA PRO A 30 -45.52 11.76 -55.23
C PRO A 30 -44.24 10.92 -55.29
N VAL A 31 -43.97 10.32 -56.46
CA VAL A 31 -42.70 9.63 -56.70
C VAL A 31 -41.60 10.65 -56.42
N PRO A 32 -40.71 10.42 -55.44
CA PRO A 32 -39.62 11.35 -55.21
C PRO A 32 -38.69 11.21 -56.41
N THR A 33 -38.66 12.21 -57.28
CA THR A 33 -37.72 12.31 -58.41
C THR A 33 -36.32 12.71 -57.94
N GLY A 34 -35.95 12.34 -56.73
CA GLY A 34 -34.60 12.49 -56.19
C GLY A 34 -33.79 11.23 -56.49
N SER A 35 -32.60 11.42 -57.05
CA SER A 35 -31.57 10.38 -57.11
C SER A 35 -31.44 9.66 -55.76
N PRO A 36 -31.11 8.34 -55.74
CA PRO A 36 -30.96 7.61 -54.50
C PRO A 36 -30.01 8.40 -53.58
N PRO A 37 -30.30 8.53 -52.27
CA PRO A 37 -29.38 9.20 -51.38
C PRO A 37 -28.06 8.46 -51.53
N ARG A 38 -27.03 9.20 -51.94
CA ARG A 38 -25.68 8.68 -52.14
C ARG A 38 -25.33 7.95 -50.85
N THR A 39 -25.37 6.62 -50.88
CA THR A 39 -24.97 5.80 -49.74
C THR A 39 -23.54 6.23 -49.48
N THR A 40 -23.31 6.92 -48.37
CA THR A 40 -21.95 7.23 -47.94
C THR A 40 -21.27 5.90 -47.81
N VAL A 41 -20.41 5.56 -48.77
CA VAL A 41 -19.60 4.35 -48.72
C VAL A 41 -18.84 4.47 -47.41
N ILE A 42 -19.25 3.68 -46.41
CA ILE A 42 -18.50 3.61 -45.16
C ILE A 42 -17.19 2.96 -45.58
N ASP A 43 -16.13 3.75 -45.60
CA ASP A 43 -14.82 3.27 -45.99
C ASP A 43 -14.35 2.28 -44.90
N VAL A 44 -14.66 1.00 -45.11
CA VAL A 44 -14.36 -0.11 -44.18
C VAL A 44 -12.88 -0.11 -43.75
N PRO A 45 -11.90 0.22 -44.62
CA PRO A 45 -10.51 0.45 -44.23
C PRO A 45 -10.33 1.58 -43.19
N GLU A 46 -11.09 2.67 -43.29
CA GLU A 46 -11.01 3.81 -42.39
C GLU A 46 -11.65 3.52 -41.01
N LEU A 47 -12.74 2.74 -40.98
CA LEU A 47 -13.35 2.30 -39.72
C LEU A 47 -12.44 1.30 -38.97
N LYS A 48 -11.80 0.37 -39.69
CA LYS A 48 -10.85 -0.59 -39.11
C LYS A 48 -9.62 0.10 -38.52
N SER A 49 -9.07 1.11 -39.20
CA SER A 49 -7.93 1.88 -38.72
C SER A 49 -8.26 2.71 -37.47
N LYS A 50 -9.45 3.32 -37.39
CA LYS A 50 -9.92 4.02 -36.17
C LYS A 50 -10.05 3.09 -34.97
N ILE A 51 -10.65 1.91 -35.14
CA ILE A 51 -10.78 0.90 -34.08
C ILE A 51 -9.40 0.42 -33.61
N PHE A 52 -8.48 0.19 -34.55
CA PHE A 52 -7.11 -0.19 -34.23
C PHE A 52 -6.38 0.90 -33.43
N ALA A 53 -6.43 2.15 -33.88
CA ALA A 53 -5.84 3.29 -33.17
C ALA A 53 -6.40 3.45 -31.75
N GLN A 54 -7.72 3.37 -31.57
CA GLN A 54 -8.36 3.46 -30.26
C GLN A 54 -7.94 2.32 -29.32
N ARG A 55 -7.80 1.09 -29.83
CA ARG A 55 -7.29 -0.05 -29.05
C ARG A 55 -5.83 0.17 -28.65
N MET A 56 -4.99 0.65 -29.57
CA MET A 56 -3.58 0.94 -29.30
C MET A 56 -3.42 2.04 -28.26
N GLU A 57 -4.19 3.13 -28.34
CA GLU A 57 -4.19 4.20 -27.34
C GLU A 57 -4.62 3.68 -25.96
N LYS A 58 -5.67 2.87 -25.89
CA LYS A 58 -6.13 2.27 -24.63
C LYS A 58 -5.09 1.32 -24.02
N LEU A 59 -4.35 0.58 -24.85
CA LEU A 59 -3.24 -0.26 -24.39
C LEU A 59 -2.08 0.59 -23.86
N GLN A 60 -1.72 1.67 -24.56
CA GLN A 60 -0.71 2.63 -24.11
C GLN A 60 -1.09 3.25 -22.77
N GLN A 61 -2.35 3.71 -22.62
CA GLN A 61 -2.86 4.28 -21.37
C GLN A 61 -2.78 3.28 -20.20
N LYS A 62 -3.12 2.00 -20.42
CA LYS A 62 -2.99 0.95 -19.39
C LYS A 62 -1.55 0.70 -18.98
N LEU A 63 -0.63 0.62 -19.94
CA LEU A 63 0.79 0.41 -19.66
C LEU A 63 1.37 1.57 -18.85
N VAL A 64 1.02 2.82 -19.19
CA VAL A 64 1.45 4.00 -18.45
C VAL A 64 0.88 4.00 -17.03
N ALA A 65 -0.40 3.68 -16.84
CA ALA A 65 -1.00 3.59 -15.51
C ALA A 65 -0.29 2.53 -14.64
N GLU A 66 0.01 1.35 -15.19
CA GLU A 66 0.74 0.30 -14.48
C GLU A 66 2.16 0.74 -14.09
N GLN A 67 2.87 1.45 -14.99
CA GLN A 67 4.20 2.00 -14.69
C GLN A 67 4.15 3.06 -13.59
N ILE A 68 3.14 3.93 -13.60
CA ILE A 68 2.93 4.94 -12.55
C ILE A 68 2.71 4.26 -11.20
N GLU A 69 1.84 3.25 -11.12
CA GLU A 69 1.59 2.51 -9.88
C GLU A 69 2.85 1.81 -9.36
N LYS A 70 3.62 1.17 -10.25
CA LYS A 70 4.91 0.56 -9.90
C LYS A 70 5.92 1.59 -9.39
N ALA A 71 6.01 2.76 -10.02
CA ALA A 71 6.90 3.83 -9.60
C ALA A 71 6.51 4.40 -8.22
N LYS A 72 5.21 4.59 -7.96
CA LYS A 72 4.70 4.98 -6.65
C LYS A 72 5.07 3.97 -5.57
N MET A 73 4.81 2.67 -5.81
CA MET A 73 5.16 1.58 -4.89
C MET A 73 6.67 1.57 -4.59
N LYS A 74 7.51 1.63 -5.64
CA LYS A 74 8.98 1.66 -5.50
C LYS A 74 9.45 2.83 -4.65
N SER A 75 8.97 4.05 -4.92
CA SER A 75 9.34 5.23 -4.15
C SER A 75 8.92 5.14 -2.67
N THR A 76 7.81 4.46 -2.39
CA THR A 76 7.33 4.23 -1.03
C THR A 76 8.23 3.26 -0.27
N ILE A 77 8.64 2.16 -0.91
CA ILE A 77 9.58 1.19 -0.33
C ILE A 77 10.92 1.86 -0.03
N GLU A 78 11.49 2.60 -0.98
CA GLU A 78 12.75 3.33 -0.79
C GLU A 78 12.67 4.35 0.35
N ALA A 79 11.53 5.00 0.53
CA ALA A 79 11.30 5.90 1.67
C ALA A 79 11.23 5.14 3.00
N GLN A 80 10.57 3.97 3.04
CA GLN A 80 10.49 3.12 4.22
C GLN A 80 11.86 2.55 4.62
N GLU A 81 12.66 2.07 3.67
CA GLU A 81 14.01 1.55 3.93
C GLU A 81 14.91 2.59 4.60
N LYS A 82 14.82 3.86 4.18
CA LYS A 82 15.55 4.97 4.84
C LYS A 82 15.07 5.24 6.26
N ILE A 83 13.80 5.01 6.56
CA ILE A 83 13.26 5.15 7.92
C ILE A 83 13.76 3.98 8.78
N ILE A 84 13.65 2.75 8.28
CA ILE A 84 14.11 1.53 8.96
C ILE A 84 15.61 1.62 9.28
N GLY A 85 16.42 2.07 8.31
CA GLY A 85 17.87 2.26 8.53
C GLY A 85 18.18 3.19 9.69
N ARG A 86 17.51 4.35 9.75
CA ARG A 86 17.67 5.31 10.86
C ARG A 86 17.20 4.75 12.19
N LEU A 87 16.07 4.05 12.21
CA LEU A 87 15.55 3.43 13.43
C LEU A 87 16.49 2.35 13.96
N ASN A 88 17.10 1.55 13.07
CA ASN A 88 18.07 0.52 13.46
C ASN A 88 19.34 1.13 14.07
N GLU A 89 19.85 2.22 13.51
CA GLU A 89 21.00 2.95 14.07
C GLU A 89 20.68 3.48 15.49
N GLN A 90 19.53 4.14 15.65
CA GLN A 90 19.08 4.60 16.98
C GLN A 90 18.89 3.44 17.97
N LEU A 91 18.39 2.29 17.51
CA LEU A 91 18.23 1.11 18.35
C LEU A 91 19.58 0.56 18.81
N GLU A 92 20.58 0.53 17.93
CA GLU A 92 21.93 0.10 18.28
C GLU A 92 22.54 1.02 19.36
N ASP A 93 22.40 2.34 19.23
CA ASP A 93 22.88 3.30 20.23
C ASP A 93 22.23 3.11 21.61
N ILE A 94 20.92 2.83 21.64
CA ILE A 94 20.17 2.64 22.89
C ILE A 94 20.48 1.29 23.53
N THR A 95 20.70 0.25 22.72
CA THR A 95 20.92 -1.12 23.18
C THR A 95 22.41 -1.47 23.37
N SER A 96 23.31 -0.50 23.23
CA SER A 96 24.75 -0.68 23.43
C SER A 96 25.31 0.11 24.62
N CYS A 97 26.37 -0.43 25.21
CA CYS A 97 27.07 0.20 26.31
C CYS A 97 27.87 1.41 25.83
N SER A 98 27.65 2.59 26.41
CA SER A 98 28.37 3.82 26.07
C SER A 98 29.88 3.81 26.34
N VAL A 99 30.37 2.82 27.10
CA VAL A 99 31.80 2.70 27.46
C VAL A 99 32.56 1.78 26.52
N CYS A 100 32.02 0.58 26.25
CA CYS A 100 32.69 -0.42 25.40
C CYS A 100 32.06 -0.58 24.01
N LEU A 101 30.97 0.13 23.73
CA LEU A 101 30.22 0.09 22.46
C LEU A 101 29.78 -1.33 22.06
N GLN A 102 29.57 -2.19 23.06
CA GLN A 102 29.06 -3.55 22.85
C GLN A 102 27.59 -3.58 23.23
N ARG A 103 26.81 -4.35 22.46
CA ARG A 103 25.40 -4.59 22.71
C ARG A 103 25.18 -5.20 24.09
N TYR A 104 24.15 -4.74 24.78
CA TYR A 104 23.74 -5.30 26.06
C TYR A 104 23.24 -6.73 25.88
N HIS A 105 23.42 -7.53 26.92
CA HIS A 105 23.04 -8.93 26.92
C HIS A 105 22.68 -9.39 28.33
N ALA A 106 21.85 -10.43 28.45
CA ALA A 106 21.27 -10.84 29.72
C ALA A 106 22.27 -11.52 30.68
N THR A 107 23.44 -11.94 30.21
CA THR A 107 24.41 -12.72 31.01
C THR A 107 25.72 -11.98 31.29
N ASP A 108 26.42 -11.50 30.27
CA ASP A 108 27.80 -10.97 30.32
C ASP A 108 27.87 -9.45 30.14
N ARG A 109 26.94 -8.88 29.38
CA ARG A 109 26.79 -7.42 29.17
C ARG A 109 25.51 -6.89 29.82
N ILE A 110 25.23 -7.30 31.06
CA ILE A 110 24.01 -6.90 31.77
C ILE A 110 23.97 -5.38 31.93
N PRO A 111 22.96 -4.67 31.41
CA PRO A 111 22.79 -3.24 31.58
C PRO A 111 22.43 -2.93 33.04
N LYS A 112 23.25 -2.13 33.71
CA LYS A 112 23.10 -1.74 35.11
C LYS A 112 22.94 -0.22 35.22
N MET A 113 21.98 0.22 36.02
CA MET A 113 21.73 1.64 36.25
C MET A 113 22.53 2.15 37.45
N LEU A 114 23.24 3.25 37.26
CA LEU A 114 23.86 3.99 38.36
C LEU A 114 22.78 4.75 39.13
N SER A 115 22.46 4.30 40.35
CA SER A 115 21.28 4.76 41.12
C SER A 115 21.25 6.26 41.44
N ARG A 116 22.38 6.95 41.38
CA ARG A 116 22.45 8.40 41.66
C ARG A 116 22.13 9.28 40.43
N CYS A 117 22.30 8.77 39.22
CA CYS A 117 22.12 9.55 37.99
C CYS A 117 21.29 8.87 36.88
N GLY A 118 20.94 7.59 37.01
CA GLY A 118 20.13 6.84 36.05
C GLY A 118 20.85 6.34 34.79
N HIS A 119 22.05 6.83 34.49
CA HIS A 119 22.84 6.34 33.35
C HIS A 119 23.10 4.83 33.44
N THR A 120 22.96 4.17 32.30
CA THR A 120 23.10 2.72 32.17
C THR A 120 24.46 2.36 31.57
N ILE A 121 25.14 1.38 32.16
CA ILE A 121 26.46 0.88 31.75
C ILE A 121 26.44 -0.65 31.93
N CYS A 122 27.14 -1.41 31.09
CA CYS A 122 27.19 -2.85 31.26
C CYS A 122 27.99 -3.26 32.52
N ILE A 123 27.61 -4.37 33.15
CA ILE A 123 28.21 -4.85 34.41
C ILE A 123 29.74 -4.99 34.31
N GLU A 124 30.26 -5.46 33.18
CA GLU A 124 31.70 -5.55 32.97
C GLU A 124 32.42 -4.20 33.00
N CYS A 125 31.85 -3.17 32.38
CA CYS A 125 32.43 -1.84 32.42
C CYS A 125 32.31 -1.24 33.83
N ILE A 126 31.21 -1.49 34.54
CA ILE A 126 31.06 -1.06 35.93
C ILE A 126 32.12 -1.72 36.82
N ASN A 127 32.37 -3.02 36.67
CA ASN A 127 33.40 -3.73 37.44
C ASN A 127 34.80 -3.14 37.19
N ARG A 128 35.13 -2.84 35.92
CA ARG A 128 36.39 -2.16 35.58
C ARG A 128 36.48 -0.77 36.21
N LEU A 129 35.43 0.04 36.14
CA LEU A 129 35.40 1.39 36.72
C LEU A 129 35.43 1.38 38.26
N HIS A 130 34.75 0.42 38.88
CA HIS A 130 34.74 0.21 40.33
C HIS A 130 36.13 -0.13 40.86
N ALA A 131 36.85 -1.02 40.17
CA ALA A 131 38.22 -1.39 40.52
C ALA A 131 39.19 -0.19 40.54
N LEU A 132 38.94 0.86 39.74
CA LEU A 132 39.77 2.07 39.72
C LEU A 132 39.57 2.97 40.97
N LEU A 133 38.39 2.96 41.56
CA LEU A 133 38.02 3.79 42.71
C LEU A 133 37.93 2.99 44.02
N GLY A 134 38.07 1.67 43.95
CA GLY A 134 37.93 0.75 45.07
C GLY A 134 36.56 0.88 45.75
N TYR A 135 36.56 0.89 47.09
CA TYR A 135 35.34 0.93 47.90
C TYR A 135 34.55 2.25 47.81
N GLN A 136 35.03 3.25 47.07
CA GLN A 136 34.35 4.53 46.91
C GLN A 136 33.15 4.47 45.97
N GLY A 137 33.03 3.42 45.14
CA GLY A 137 31.93 3.23 44.20
C GLY A 137 32.33 3.48 42.75
N VAL A 138 31.38 3.91 41.93
CA VAL A 138 31.58 4.09 40.48
C VAL A 138 31.27 5.52 40.07
N LYS A 139 32.26 6.19 39.46
CA LYS A 139 32.06 7.49 38.83
C LYS A 139 31.45 7.30 37.44
N CYS A 140 30.29 7.90 37.21
CA CYS A 140 29.62 7.85 35.91
C CYS A 140 30.49 8.50 34.82
N PRO A 141 30.78 7.81 33.69
CA PRO A 141 31.53 8.38 32.57
C PRO A 141 30.73 9.46 31.81
N THR A 142 29.39 9.44 31.90
CA THR A 142 28.51 10.37 31.18
C THR A 142 28.33 11.71 31.89
N CYS A 143 28.21 11.70 33.23
CA CYS A 143 27.88 12.90 34.01
C CYS A 143 28.75 13.11 35.26
N ALA A 144 29.82 12.32 35.43
CA ALA A 144 30.74 12.36 36.57
C ALA A 144 30.13 12.13 37.97
N THR A 145 28.82 11.87 38.08
CA THR A 145 28.15 11.57 39.35
C THR A 145 28.66 10.25 39.92
N ILE A 146 29.02 10.25 41.21
CA ILE A 146 29.50 9.06 41.91
C ILE A 146 28.31 8.28 42.46
N THR A 147 28.24 6.99 42.13
CA THR A 147 27.33 6.04 42.75
C THR A 147 28.10 5.17 43.72
N HIS A 148 27.86 5.37 45.02
CA HIS A 148 28.46 4.55 46.07
C HIS A 148 27.84 3.14 46.04
N THR A 149 28.68 2.14 45.84
CA THR A 149 28.30 0.73 45.93
C THR A 149 29.53 -0.09 46.29
N ALA A 150 29.36 -1.06 47.19
CA ALA A 150 30.40 -2.03 47.50
C ALA A 150 30.35 -3.22 46.53
N ILE A 151 29.17 -3.55 46.00
CA ILE A 151 28.93 -4.71 45.15
C ILE A 151 28.20 -4.24 43.88
N PRO A 152 28.91 -4.10 42.75
CA PRO A 152 28.33 -3.70 41.46
C PRO A 152 27.12 -4.52 41.02
N ASP A 153 27.09 -5.82 41.32
CA ASP A 153 25.98 -6.72 40.95
C ASP A 153 24.65 -6.35 41.59
N LEU A 154 24.65 -5.64 42.72
CA LEU A 154 23.43 -5.18 43.40
C LEU A 154 22.81 -3.94 42.75
N LEU A 155 23.50 -3.30 41.79
CA LEU A 155 22.91 -2.20 41.03
C LEU A 155 21.68 -2.70 40.24
N PRO A 156 20.61 -1.88 40.13
CA PRO A 156 19.42 -2.25 39.38
C PRO A 156 19.74 -2.59 37.92
N LYS A 157 19.14 -3.68 37.41
CA LYS A 157 19.20 -4.00 35.97
C LYS A 157 18.27 -3.08 35.20
N ASN A 158 18.69 -2.59 34.04
CA ASN A 158 17.82 -1.86 33.12
C ASN A 158 17.29 -2.82 32.05
N TYR A 159 16.13 -3.45 32.30
CA TYR A 159 15.53 -4.37 31.33
C TYR A 159 15.06 -3.69 30.05
N SER A 160 14.86 -2.37 30.06
CA SER A 160 14.32 -1.60 28.93
C SER A 160 15.28 -1.47 27.74
N VAL A 161 16.58 -1.68 27.97
CA VAL A 161 17.63 -1.58 26.93
C VAL A 161 18.20 -2.93 26.55
N LEU A 162 17.66 -4.02 27.10
CA LEU A 162 18.02 -5.36 26.66
C LEU A 162 17.45 -5.58 25.24
N PRO A 163 18.25 -6.12 24.31
CA PRO A 163 17.75 -6.52 23.01
C PRO A 163 16.58 -7.48 23.13
N ILE A 164 15.60 -7.33 22.24
CA ILE A 164 14.60 -8.35 22.00
C ILE A 164 15.26 -9.36 21.07
N ASP A 165 15.76 -10.45 21.64
CA ASP A 165 16.23 -11.56 20.81
C ASP A 165 15.01 -12.23 20.16
N PRO A 166 14.98 -12.37 18.82
CA PRO A 166 13.89 -13.10 18.17
C PRO A 166 13.92 -14.57 18.63
N ILE A 167 12.74 -15.08 19.01
CA ILE A 167 12.49 -16.48 19.39
C ILE A 167 12.67 -17.39 18.16
#